data_AF-A0A7W4IFR9-F1
#
_entry.id   AF-A0A7W4IFR9-F1
#
_cell.length_a   1.000
_cell.length_b   1.000
_cell.length_c   1.000
_cell.angle_alpha   90.00
_cell.angle_beta   90.00
_cell.angle_gamma   90.00
#
_symmetry.space_group_name_H-M   'P 1'
#
loop_
_entity.id
_entity.type
_entity.pdbx_description
1 polymer ?
#
loop_
_entity_poly.entity_id
_entity_poly.type
_entity_poly.pdbx_seq_one_letter_code
_entity_poly.pdbx_strand_id
1 'polypeptide(L)'
;MEPAPLLTTGSAGDLREADYWLFGAMRARSCPLRVLVAGADDRVAARLAETFRAEGRPGAVVFLAPDAPPGPAGHDYIDCDLSADADPGARLRALAGLLAPGGGMRIVVAGPGRGGCDVDGLFDLLAAAGLEAACLIAPLDYDPALLEAEPAVCTDLAFLPDRARARLADTRAANRAFHAVYARRAGDPVRRADPMDPASVPVLRDGDGIAVSLRMRPDNRLPAPLPSGVVLVPVPSQSRGMLPLVDGRRRVGDLAAILDGRGVEAAQFADVWRSLFASFAGLNLLLLRAPP
;
A
#
# COMPACT_ATOMS: atom_id res chain seq x y z
N MET A 1 14.36 13.93 17.82
CA MET A 1 13.49 13.95 16.63
C MET A 1 13.53 12.55 16.06
N GLU A 2 12.51 11.74 16.31
CA GLU A 2 12.42 10.42 15.66
C GLU A 2 12.36 10.62 14.14
N PRO A 3 13.04 9.78 13.35
CA PRO A 3 12.91 9.85 11.90
C PRO A 3 11.44 9.64 11.52
N ALA A 4 10.92 10.45 10.60
CA ALA A 4 9.57 10.26 10.07
C ALA A 4 9.44 8.82 9.55
N PRO A 5 8.33 8.10 9.84
CA PRO A 5 8.15 6.76 9.34
C PRO A 5 8.25 6.77 7.81
N LEU A 6 9.11 5.92 7.25
CA LEU A 6 9.30 5.83 5.81
C LEU A 6 7.96 5.51 5.15
N LEU A 7 7.61 6.23 4.08
CA LEU A 7 6.39 6.02 3.29
C LEU A 7 6.28 4.60 2.69
N THR A 8 7.37 3.82 2.74
CA THR A 8 7.66 2.69 1.87
C THR A 8 7.70 1.32 2.55
N THR A 9 7.80 1.27 3.87
CA THR A 9 7.50 0.02 4.59
C THR A 9 5.99 -0.18 4.77
N GLY A 10 5.19 0.86 4.48
CA GLY A 10 3.83 0.96 4.96
C GLY A 10 3.80 1.09 6.48
N SER A 11 2.65 1.50 7.01
CA SER A 11 2.44 1.50 8.46
C SER A 11 1.94 0.11 8.84
N ALA A 12 2.71 -0.65 9.63
CA ALA A 12 2.25 -1.93 10.14
C ALA A 12 0.87 -1.75 10.80
N GLY A 13 -0.10 -2.57 10.43
CA GLY A 13 -1.48 -2.46 10.90
C GLY A 13 -2.25 -1.22 10.42
N ASP A 14 -1.93 -0.64 9.26
CA ASP A 14 -2.79 0.39 8.66
C ASP A 14 -3.98 -0.25 7.94
N LEU A 15 -5.17 -0.16 8.56
CA LEU A 15 -6.39 -0.72 7.99
C LEU A 15 -6.78 -0.11 6.64
N ARG A 16 -6.38 1.14 6.34
CA ARG A 16 -6.66 1.76 5.03
C ARG A 16 -5.84 1.11 3.92
N GLU A 17 -4.58 0.80 4.21
CA GLU A 17 -3.75 0.03 3.28
C GLU A 17 -4.29 -1.39 3.10
N ALA A 18 -4.65 -2.10 4.17
CA ALA A 18 -5.22 -3.44 4.04
C ALA A 18 -6.56 -3.42 3.27
N ASP A 19 -7.48 -2.51 3.63
CA ASP A 19 -8.75 -2.36 2.93
C ASP A 19 -8.52 -2.09 1.42
N TYR A 20 -7.55 -1.26 1.04
CA TYR A 20 -7.29 -0.92 -0.36
C TYR A 20 -6.36 -1.90 -1.09
N TRP A 21 -5.13 -2.09 -0.62
CA TRP A 21 -4.11 -2.90 -1.31
C TRP A 21 -4.45 -4.39 -1.32
N LEU A 22 -5.03 -4.90 -0.25
CA LEU A 22 -5.39 -6.31 -0.13
C LEU A 22 -6.81 -6.58 -0.63
N PHE A 23 -7.79 -5.86 -0.09
CA PHE A 23 -9.21 -6.10 -0.39
C PHE A 23 -9.78 -5.20 -1.49
N GLY A 24 -8.94 -4.37 -2.13
CA GLY A 24 -9.34 -3.56 -3.27
C GLY A 24 -10.30 -2.42 -2.96
N ALA A 25 -10.49 -2.07 -1.69
CA ALA A 25 -11.59 -1.24 -1.18
C ALA A 25 -12.98 -1.80 -1.55
N MET A 26 -13.09 -3.11 -1.75
CA MET A 26 -14.35 -3.78 -2.12
C MET A 26 -15.02 -4.47 -0.93
N ARG A 27 -14.24 -4.84 0.10
CA ARG A 27 -14.75 -5.49 1.31
C ARG A 27 -15.37 -4.45 2.22
N ALA A 28 -16.66 -4.61 2.54
CA ALA A 28 -17.35 -3.69 3.45
C ALA A 28 -16.70 -3.62 4.84
N ARG A 29 -16.66 -2.42 5.41
CA ARG A 29 -16.11 -2.17 6.75
C ARG A 29 -16.98 -2.78 7.84
N SER A 30 -18.28 -2.92 7.57
CA SER A 30 -19.26 -3.62 8.40
C SER A 30 -19.07 -5.14 8.45
N CYS A 31 -18.33 -5.75 7.52
CA CYS A 31 -18.01 -7.18 7.61
C CYS A 31 -16.95 -7.43 8.70
N PRO A 32 -17.21 -8.31 9.69
CA PRO A 32 -16.24 -8.59 10.77
C PRO A 32 -14.88 -9.00 10.23
N LEU A 33 -13.79 -8.33 10.63
CA LEU A 33 -12.43 -8.61 10.16
C LEU A 33 -11.62 -9.34 11.25
N ARG A 34 -11.20 -10.58 10.99
CA ARG A 34 -10.35 -11.38 11.89
C ARG A 34 -8.89 -11.20 11.50
N VAL A 35 -8.14 -10.54 12.37
CA VAL A 35 -6.73 -10.18 12.12
C VAL A 35 -5.81 -11.01 13.00
N LEU A 36 -4.78 -11.58 12.40
CA LEU A 36 -3.62 -12.14 13.11
C LEU A 36 -2.42 -11.23 12.89
N VAL A 37 -1.76 -10.83 13.97
CA VAL A 37 -0.48 -10.13 13.91
C VAL A 37 0.61 -11.11 14.34
N ALA A 38 1.55 -11.40 13.45
CA ALA A 38 2.68 -12.27 13.72
C ALA A 38 3.98 -11.46 13.67
N GLY A 39 4.71 -11.41 14.78
CA GLY A 39 5.94 -10.62 14.86
C GLY A 39 6.61 -10.76 16.21
N ALA A 40 7.67 -9.97 16.43
CA ALA A 40 8.49 -10.04 17.64
C ALA A 40 7.74 -9.63 18.92
N ASP A 41 6.81 -8.67 18.83
CA ASP A 41 6.02 -8.18 19.96
C ASP A 41 4.56 -7.87 19.57
N ASP A 42 3.72 -7.60 20.57
CA ASP A 42 2.29 -7.40 20.43
C ASP A 42 1.88 -5.96 20.11
N ARG A 43 2.82 -5.01 19.96
CA ARG A 43 2.52 -3.58 19.86
C ARG A 43 1.65 -3.24 18.65
N VAL A 44 1.92 -3.90 17.52
CA VAL A 44 1.11 -3.75 16.30
C VAL A 44 -0.31 -4.27 16.53
N ALA A 45 -0.44 -5.41 17.22
CA ALA A 45 -1.73 -6.01 17.56
C ALA A 45 -2.53 -5.12 18.51
N ALA A 46 -1.89 -4.58 19.55
CA ALA A 46 -2.49 -3.67 20.50
C ALA A 46 -2.97 -2.37 19.83
N ARG A 47 -2.14 -1.77 18.97
CA ARG A 47 -2.50 -0.57 18.20
C ARG A 47 -3.68 -0.85 17.26
N LEU A 48 -3.65 -1.96 16.52
CA LEU A 48 -4.77 -2.37 15.68
C LEU A 48 -6.05 -2.53 16.49
N ALA A 49 -6.01 -3.25 17.62
CA ALA A 49 -7.16 -3.44 18.48
C ALA A 49 -7.76 -2.10 18.98
N GLU A 50 -6.91 -1.11 19.27
CA GLU A 50 -7.34 0.25 19.58
C GLU A 50 -8.05 0.90 18.39
N THR A 51 -7.47 0.81 17.19
CA THR A 51 -8.09 1.31 15.95
C THR A 51 -9.45 0.65 15.69
N PHE A 52 -9.56 -0.67 15.88
CA PHE A 52 -10.84 -1.38 15.75
C PHE A 52 -11.91 -0.79 16.68
N ARG A 53 -11.56 -0.54 17.95
CA ARG A 53 -12.47 0.06 18.94
C ARG A 53 -12.83 1.50 18.59
N ALA A 54 -11.84 2.33 18.25
CA ALA A 54 -12.04 3.73 17.92
C ALA A 54 -12.91 3.92 16.66
N GLU A 55 -12.76 3.06 15.66
CA GLU A 55 -13.54 3.12 14.41
C GLU A 55 -14.86 2.36 14.46
N GLY A 56 -15.16 1.64 15.56
CA GLY A 56 -16.31 0.74 15.64
C GLY A 56 -16.25 -0.40 14.62
N ARG A 57 -15.04 -0.81 14.20
CA ARG A 57 -14.85 -1.88 13.22
C ARG A 57 -15.21 -3.23 13.88
N PRO A 58 -16.14 -4.01 13.33
CA PRO A 58 -16.41 -5.35 13.84
C PRO A 58 -15.23 -6.28 13.52
N GLY A 59 -14.88 -7.17 14.45
CA GLY A 59 -13.77 -8.11 14.27
C GLY A 59 -13.01 -8.40 15.55
N ALA A 60 -11.86 -9.04 15.38
CA ALA A 60 -10.94 -9.35 16.47
C ALA A 60 -9.50 -9.28 15.96
N VAL A 61 -8.59 -8.90 16.84
CA VAL A 61 -7.15 -8.90 16.60
C VAL A 61 -6.52 -9.86 17.58
N VAL A 62 -5.71 -10.78 17.07
CA VAL A 62 -4.93 -11.72 17.87
C VAL A 62 -3.45 -11.60 17.54
N PHE A 63 -2.60 -11.80 18.54
CA PHE A 63 -1.15 -11.79 18.40
C PHE A 63 -0.59 -13.22 18.42
N LEU A 64 0.39 -13.49 17.57
CA LEU A 64 1.15 -14.74 17.54
C LEU A 64 2.64 -14.45 17.64
N ALA A 65 3.23 -14.83 18.77
CA ALA A 65 4.66 -14.70 19.02
C ALA A 65 5.50 -15.62 18.09
N PRO A 66 6.81 -15.36 17.93
CA PRO A 66 7.64 -16.11 16.98
C PRO A 66 7.63 -17.63 17.17
N ASP A 67 7.77 -18.08 18.42
CA ASP A 67 7.90 -19.50 18.77
C ASP A 67 6.58 -20.13 19.23
N ALA A 68 5.46 -19.39 19.12
CA ALA A 68 4.16 -19.90 19.51
C ALA A 68 3.63 -20.90 18.46
N PRO A 69 2.95 -21.99 18.88
CA PRO A 69 2.32 -22.91 17.95
C PRO A 69 1.26 -22.17 17.11
N PRO A 70 1.02 -22.60 15.85
CA PRO A 70 0.02 -21.97 15.00
C PRO A 70 -1.36 -22.04 15.67
N GLY A 71 -2.03 -20.89 15.70
CA GLY A 71 -3.42 -20.78 16.18
C GLY A 71 -4.43 -21.39 15.20
N PRO A 72 -5.73 -21.23 15.46
CA PRO A 72 -6.76 -21.69 14.54
C PRO A 72 -6.67 -20.96 13.19
N ALA A 73 -6.95 -21.67 12.10
CA ALA A 73 -7.09 -21.05 10.79
C ALA A 73 -8.37 -20.20 10.70
N GLY A 74 -8.45 -19.39 9.64
CA GLY A 74 -9.59 -18.52 9.38
C GLY A 74 -9.31 -17.06 9.69
N HIS A 75 -8.10 -16.57 9.44
CA HIS A 75 -7.83 -15.13 9.51
C HIS A 75 -8.07 -14.47 8.16
N ASP A 76 -8.83 -13.39 8.15
CA ASP A 76 -9.12 -12.64 6.92
C ASP A 76 -7.92 -11.78 6.51
N TYR A 77 -7.18 -11.28 7.50
CA TYR A 77 -5.96 -10.49 7.33
C TYR A 77 -4.87 -10.99 8.28
N ILE A 78 -3.67 -11.21 7.76
CA ILE A 78 -2.48 -11.47 8.58
C ILE A 78 -1.46 -10.35 8.34
N ASP A 79 -1.01 -9.67 9.40
CA ASP A 79 0.12 -8.75 9.32
C ASP A 79 1.34 -9.46 9.92
N CYS A 80 2.32 -9.82 9.08
CA CYS A 80 3.50 -10.53 9.53
C CYS A 80 4.81 -9.80 9.21
N ASP A 81 5.65 -9.68 10.22
CA ASP A 81 7.02 -9.21 10.09
C ASP A 81 7.97 -10.42 10.23
N LEU A 82 8.60 -10.79 9.12
CA LEU A 82 9.55 -11.90 9.01
C LEU A 82 11.01 -11.41 8.99
N SER A 83 11.26 -10.12 9.24
CA SER A 83 12.58 -9.53 9.07
C SER A 83 13.63 -10.03 10.06
N ALA A 84 13.21 -10.69 11.14
CA ALA A 84 14.07 -11.31 12.13
C ALA A 84 13.94 -12.84 12.19
N ASP A 85 13.09 -13.46 11.38
CA ASP A 85 12.90 -14.92 11.37
C ASP A 85 14.12 -15.62 10.74
N ALA A 86 14.60 -16.69 11.39
CA ALA A 86 15.73 -17.48 10.90
C ALA A 86 15.39 -18.32 9.65
N ASP A 87 14.13 -18.77 9.54
CA ASP A 87 13.58 -19.42 8.34
C ASP A 87 12.27 -18.73 7.93
N PRO A 88 12.37 -17.59 7.20
CA PRO A 88 11.18 -16.83 6.80
C PRO A 88 10.28 -17.65 5.87
N GLY A 89 10.82 -18.61 5.11
CA GLY A 89 10.04 -19.46 4.19
C GLY A 89 9.15 -20.45 4.93
N ALA A 90 9.69 -21.14 5.94
CA ALA A 90 8.89 -22.04 6.79
C ALA A 90 7.82 -21.25 7.56
N ARG A 91 8.19 -20.10 8.12
CA ARG A 91 7.26 -19.24 8.85
C ARG A 91 6.13 -18.74 7.97
N LEU A 92 6.45 -18.25 6.77
CA LEU A 92 5.47 -17.75 5.81
C LEU A 92 4.47 -18.85 5.40
N ARG A 93 4.94 -20.07 5.11
CA ARG A 93 4.07 -21.21 4.78
C ARG A 93 3.09 -21.53 5.92
N ALA A 94 3.57 -21.55 7.15
CA ALA A 94 2.72 -21.80 8.32
C ALA A 94 1.63 -20.73 8.46
N LEU A 95 2.00 -19.45 8.35
CA LEU A 95 1.06 -18.32 8.44
C LEU A 95 0.05 -18.30 7.28
N ALA A 96 0.50 -18.57 6.05
CA ALA A 96 -0.38 -18.67 4.88
C ALA A 96 -1.42 -19.80 5.02
N GLY A 97 -1.09 -20.86 5.76
CA GLY A 97 -2.01 -21.93 6.13
C GLY A 97 -3.18 -21.46 7.02
N LEU A 98 -3.04 -20.34 7.72
CA LEU A 98 -4.05 -19.80 8.62
C LEU A 98 -5.04 -18.84 7.93
N LEU A 99 -4.80 -18.46 6.67
CA LEU A 99 -5.69 -17.55 5.94
C LEU A 99 -7.06 -18.18 5.64
N ALA A 100 -8.11 -17.43 5.90
CA ALA A 100 -9.45 -17.73 5.41
C ALA A 100 -9.51 -17.66 3.87
N PRO A 101 -10.48 -18.31 3.21
CA PRO A 101 -10.76 -18.08 1.79
C PRO A 101 -11.01 -16.59 1.51
N GLY A 102 -10.36 -16.04 0.48
CA GLY A 102 -10.43 -14.61 0.15
C GLY A 102 -9.70 -13.68 1.12
N GLY A 103 -9.02 -14.22 2.13
CA GLY A 103 -8.12 -13.48 3.00
C GLY A 103 -6.76 -13.25 2.34
N GLY A 104 -5.94 -12.43 2.98
CA GLY A 104 -4.53 -12.34 2.62
C GLY A 104 -3.71 -11.62 3.67
N MET A 105 -2.51 -11.18 3.30
CA MET A 105 -1.53 -10.82 4.31
C MET A 105 -0.60 -9.70 3.86
N ARG A 106 -0.16 -8.91 4.84
CA ARG A 106 0.97 -8.01 4.71
C ARG A 106 2.21 -8.77 5.20
N ILE A 107 3.26 -8.77 4.40
CA ILE A 107 4.53 -9.44 4.70
C ILE A 107 5.65 -8.42 4.65
N VAL A 108 6.50 -8.42 5.66
CA VAL A 108 7.78 -7.70 5.67
C VAL A 108 8.92 -8.71 5.73
N VAL A 109 9.91 -8.57 4.87
CA VAL A 109 11.17 -9.33 4.92
C VAL A 109 12.35 -8.36 4.95
N ALA A 110 13.44 -8.77 5.59
CA ALA A 110 14.70 -8.05 5.52
C ALA A 110 15.24 -8.07 4.07
N GLY A 111 15.91 -6.99 3.67
CA GLY A 111 16.67 -6.96 2.41
C GLY A 111 18.02 -7.67 2.53
N PRO A 112 18.78 -7.80 1.42
CA PRO A 112 20.03 -8.56 1.38
C PRO A 112 21.08 -8.07 2.38
N GLY A 113 21.22 -6.74 2.54
CA GLY A 113 22.16 -6.14 3.48
C GLY A 113 21.84 -6.37 4.96
N ARG A 114 20.68 -6.98 5.27
CA ARG A 114 20.25 -7.36 6.62
C ARG A 114 20.09 -8.87 6.79
N GLY A 115 20.62 -9.66 5.86
CA GLY A 115 20.55 -11.13 5.91
C GLY A 115 19.22 -11.71 5.40
N GLY A 116 18.37 -10.91 4.76
CA GLY A 116 17.18 -11.39 4.07
C GLY A 116 17.40 -11.58 2.57
N CYS A 117 16.39 -11.27 1.75
CA CYS A 117 16.39 -11.51 0.32
C CYS A 117 16.16 -10.24 -0.49
N ASP A 118 16.49 -10.28 -1.77
CA ASP A 118 16.10 -9.24 -2.73
C ASP A 118 14.63 -9.41 -3.15
N VAL A 119 14.14 -8.56 -4.06
CA VAL A 119 12.75 -8.64 -4.51
C VAL A 119 12.43 -9.93 -5.27
N ASP A 120 13.38 -10.53 -5.98
CA ASP A 120 13.19 -11.81 -6.66
C ASP A 120 13.04 -12.94 -5.63
N GLY A 121 13.89 -12.96 -4.60
CA GLY A 121 13.77 -13.90 -3.48
C GLY A 121 12.46 -13.72 -2.70
N LEU A 122 11.95 -12.49 -2.55
CA LEU A 122 10.62 -12.26 -1.99
C LEU A 122 9.53 -12.95 -2.85
N PHE A 123 9.56 -12.77 -4.17
CA PHE A 123 8.59 -13.45 -5.04
C PHE A 123 8.69 -14.97 -4.95
N ASP A 124 9.90 -15.52 -4.81
CA ASP A 124 10.10 -16.96 -4.65
C ASP A 124 9.56 -17.46 -3.30
N LEU A 125 9.72 -16.70 -2.22
CA LEU A 125 9.10 -16.99 -0.92
C LEU A 125 7.58 -17.00 -1.00
N LEU A 126 6.98 -16.00 -1.67
CA LEU A 126 5.53 -15.94 -1.89
C LEU A 126 5.04 -17.17 -2.67
N ALA A 127 5.68 -17.49 -3.79
CA ALA A 127 5.31 -18.62 -4.63
C ALA A 127 5.41 -19.95 -3.86
N ALA A 128 6.48 -20.15 -3.08
CA ALA A 128 6.66 -21.33 -2.24
C ALA A 128 5.61 -21.46 -1.12
N ALA A 129 4.94 -20.37 -0.76
CA ALA A 129 3.81 -20.35 0.18
C ALA A 129 2.43 -20.42 -0.49
N GLY A 130 2.38 -20.57 -1.82
CA GLY A 130 1.13 -20.55 -2.57
C GLY A 130 0.48 -19.16 -2.58
N LEU A 131 1.29 -18.11 -2.52
CA LEU A 131 0.87 -16.72 -2.51
C LEU A 131 1.34 -15.98 -3.76
N GLU A 132 0.61 -14.93 -4.12
CA GLU A 132 0.96 -13.97 -5.17
C GLU A 132 0.89 -12.55 -4.59
N ALA A 133 1.76 -11.67 -5.08
CA ALA A 133 1.75 -10.27 -4.68
C ALA A 133 0.50 -9.57 -5.22
N ALA A 134 -0.28 -8.95 -4.34
CA ALA A 134 -1.33 -8.02 -4.70
C ALA A 134 -0.78 -6.59 -4.90
N CYS A 135 0.27 -6.23 -4.14
CA CYS A 135 0.94 -4.94 -4.21
C CYS A 135 2.28 -4.94 -3.43
N LEU A 136 3.39 -4.55 -4.05
CA LEU A 136 4.59 -4.13 -3.32
C LEU A 136 4.36 -2.73 -2.74
N ILE A 137 4.74 -2.49 -1.48
CA ILE A 137 4.39 -1.24 -0.78
C ILE A 137 5.35 -0.09 -1.08
N ALA A 138 4.72 1.08 -1.24
CA ALA A 138 5.11 2.15 -2.16
C ALA A 138 5.36 1.63 -3.59
N PRO A 139 4.30 1.26 -4.35
CA PRO A 139 4.41 0.72 -5.71
C PRO A 139 5.37 1.51 -6.61
N LEU A 140 5.37 2.84 -6.46
CA LEU A 140 6.18 3.74 -7.26
C LEU A 140 7.69 3.58 -7.02
N ASP A 141 8.09 3.09 -5.86
CA ASP A 141 9.48 2.78 -5.52
C ASP A 141 9.97 1.48 -6.18
N TYR A 142 9.03 0.70 -6.74
CA TYR A 142 9.30 -0.46 -7.60
C TYR A 142 9.02 -0.16 -9.08
N ASP A 143 8.77 1.12 -9.43
CA ASP A 143 8.63 1.53 -10.82
C ASP A 143 9.98 2.05 -11.35
N PRO A 144 10.68 1.28 -12.20
CA PRO A 144 11.99 1.68 -12.70
C PRO A 144 11.96 3.02 -13.44
N ALA A 145 10.85 3.37 -14.11
CA ALA A 145 10.73 4.63 -14.85
C ALA A 145 10.86 5.88 -13.97
N LEU A 146 10.58 5.76 -12.67
CA LEU A 146 10.61 6.88 -11.72
C LEU A 146 11.90 6.96 -10.91
N LEU A 147 12.76 5.96 -11.06
CA LEU A 147 14.11 5.94 -10.52
C LEU A 147 15.16 6.37 -11.56
N GLU A 148 14.77 6.55 -12.83
CA GLU A 148 15.65 7.05 -13.89
C GLU A 148 15.85 8.56 -13.80
N ALA A 149 17.10 8.99 -14.00
CA ALA A 149 17.44 10.41 -14.12
C ALA A 149 16.83 11.04 -15.39
N GLU A 150 16.70 10.26 -16.47
CA GLU A 150 16.13 10.65 -17.77
C GLU A 150 15.02 9.67 -18.22
N PRO A 151 13.77 9.83 -17.73
CA PRO A 151 12.68 8.88 -17.96
C PRO A 151 12.34 8.62 -19.44
N ALA A 152 12.65 9.56 -20.34
CA ALA A 152 12.38 9.47 -21.77
C ALA A 152 13.21 8.38 -22.50
N VAL A 153 14.28 7.90 -21.89
CA VAL A 153 15.12 6.81 -22.45
C VAL A 153 14.48 5.43 -22.20
N CYS A 154 13.47 5.37 -21.34
CA CYS A 154 12.87 4.12 -20.84
C CYS A 154 11.46 3.86 -21.41
N THR A 155 11.26 4.05 -22.71
CA THR A 155 9.94 3.94 -23.35
C THR A 155 9.35 2.52 -23.37
N ASP A 156 10.16 1.47 -23.19
CA ASP A 156 9.71 0.07 -23.30
C ASP A 156 9.40 -0.61 -21.97
N LEU A 157 9.48 0.08 -20.83
CA LEU A 157 9.31 -0.54 -19.52
C LEU A 157 7.87 -0.99 -19.22
N ALA A 158 6.87 -0.46 -19.93
CA ALA A 158 5.47 -0.81 -19.75
C ALA A 158 5.13 -2.25 -20.17
N PHE A 159 5.95 -2.87 -21.04
CA PHE A 159 5.74 -4.24 -21.52
C PHE A 159 6.44 -5.30 -20.66
N LEU A 160 7.28 -4.88 -19.71
CA LEU A 160 7.97 -5.81 -18.82
C LEU A 160 6.98 -6.40 -17.81
N PRO A 161 7.04 -7.72 -17.54
CA PRO A 161 6.29 -8.32 -16.44
C PRO A 161 6.60 -7.63 -15.11
N ASP A 162 5.62 -7.57 -14.20
CA ASP A 162 5.73 -6.85 -12.91
C ASP A 162 6.96 -7.29 -12.10
N ARG A 163 7.26 -8.59 -12.07
CA ARG A 163 8.46 -9.13 -11.41
C ARG A 163 9.76 -8.56 -12.01
N ALA A 164 9.86 -8.47 -13.34
CA ALA A 164 11.03 -7.91 -14.01
C ALA A 164 11.17 -6.41 -13.77
N ARG A 165 10.06 -5.66 -13.75
CA ARG A 165 10.06 -4.23 -13.41
C ARG A 165 10.53 -4.00 -11.98
N ALA A 166 9.97 -4.75 -11.02
CA ALA A 166 10.34 -4.64 -9.61
C ALA A 166 11.82 -4.98 -9.40
N ARG A 167 12.35 -6.04 -10.05
CA ARG A 167 13.78 -6.37 -10.03
C ARG A 167 14.64 -5.22 -10.55
N LEU A 168 14.24 -4.63 -11.69
CA LEU A 168 14.98 -3.52 -12.30
C LEU A 168 15.03 -2.30 -11.38
N ALA A 169 13.92 -1.98 -10.71
CA ALA A 169 13.87 -0.93 -9.71
C ALA A 169 14.73 -1.26 -8.47
N ASP A 170 14.68 -2.49 -7.98
CA ASP A 170 15.42 -2.91 -6.78
C ASP A 170 16.94 -2.85 -7.00
N THR A 171 17.43 -3.23 -8.19
CA THR A 171 18.85 -3.05 -8.56
C THR A 171 19.30 -1.59 -8.56
N ARG A 172 18.41 -0.63 -8.79
CA ARG A 172 18.69 0.83 -8.77
C ARG A 172 18.62 1.40 -7.37
N ALA A 173 17.76 0.86 -6.51
CA ALA A 173 17.50 1.38 -5.17
C ALA A 173 18.62 1.16 -4.14
N ALA A 174 19.79 0.67 -4.57
CA ALA A 174 21.02 0.46 -3.79
C ALA A 174 20.78 0.12 -2.30
N ASN A 175 20.59 -1.17 -2.01
CA ASN A 175 20.55 -1.74 -0.66
C ASN A 175 19.30 -1.38 0.16
N ARG A 176 18.13 -1.74 -0.36
CA ARG A 176 16.85 -1.65 0.35
C ARG A 176 16.91 -2.44 1.67
N ALA A 177 16.55 -1.78 2.78
CA ALA A 177 16.60 -2.40 4.11
C ALA A 177 15.51 -3.47 4.31
N PHE A 178 14.32 -3.26 3.75
CA PHE A 178 13.18 -4.16 3.88
C PHE A 178 12.32 -4.15 2.62
N HIS A 179 11.74 -5.29 2.29
CA HIS A 179 10.63 -5.37 1.34
C HIS A 179 9.32 -5.55 2.10
N ALA A 180 8.29 -4.80 1.71
CA ALA A 180 6.94 -4.93 2.23
C ALA A 180 5.96 -5.21 1.08
N VAL A 181 5.07 -6.17 1.27
CA VAL A 181 4.12 -6.61 0.23
C VAL A 181 2.77 -6.97 0.85
N TYR A 182 1.69 -6.60 0.18
CA TYR A 182 0.39 -7.25 0.38
C TYR A 182 0.30 -8.41 -0.59
N ALA A 183 0.01 -9.60 -0.08
CA ALA A 183 -0.08 -10.84 -0.82
C ALA A 183 -1.39 -11.56 -0.52
N ARG A 184 -1.81 -12.38 -1.48
CA ARG A 184 -3.04 -13.18 -1.46
C ARG A 184 -2.73 -14.60 -1.90
N ARG A 185 -3.69 -15.52 -1.77
CA ARG A 185 -3.53 -16.86 -2.34
C ARG A 185 -3.37 -16.77 -3.85
N ALA A 186 -2.44 -17.55 -4.40
CA ALA A 186 -2.19 -17.60 -5.83
C ALA A 186 -3.48 -17.98 -6.59
N GLY A 187 -3.76 -17.27 -7.68
CA GLY A 187 -4.97 -17.46 -8.50
C GLY A 187 -6.24 -16.77 -7.98
N ASP A 188 -6.24 -16.22 -6.77
CA ASP A 188 -7.35 -15.39 -6.32
C ASP A 188 -7.34 -14.03 -7.10
N PRO A 189 -8.49 -13.50 -7.58
CA PRO A 189 -8.52 -12.36 -8.50
C PRO A 189 -8.29 -10.99 -7.83
N VAL A 190 -7.32 -10.20 -8.32
CA VAL A 190 -7.09 -8.80 -7.89
C VAL A 190 -8.17 -7.89 -8.47
N ARG A 191 -9.17 -7.56 -7.65
CA ARG A 191 -10.20 -6.57 -7.97
C ARG A 191 -9.95 -5.33 -7.11
N ARG A 192 -10.04 -4.15 -7.71
CA ARG A 192 -9.91 -2.85 -7.04
C ARG A 192 -11.11 -1.98 -7.41
N ALA A 193 -11.59 -1.19 -6.47
CA ALA A 193 -12.58 -0.15 -6.73
C ALA A 193 -12.03 0.82 -7.77
N ASP A 194 -12.89 1.26 -8.68
CA ASP A 194 -12.50 2.21 -9.72
C ASP A 194 -12.33 3.61 -9.10
N PRO A 195 -11.13 4.22 -9.18
CA PRO A 195 -10.92 5.57 -8.68
C PRO A 195 -11.72 6.62 -9.46
N MET A 196 -12.25 6.30 -10.64
CA MET A 196 -13.11 7.18 -11.41
C MET A 196 -14.60 7.01 -11.12
N ASP A 197 -14.99 5.98 -10.34
CA ASP A 197 -16.39 5.80 -9.94
C ASP A 197 -16.84 7.00 -9.07
N PRO A 198 -17.90 7.74 -9.46
CA PRO A 198 -18.41 8.86 -8.68
C PRO A 198 -18.79 8.52 -7.24
N ALA A 199 -19.05 7.23 -6.93
CA ALA A 199 -19.37 6.74 -5.58
C ALA A 199 -18.13 6.45 -4.72
N SER A 200 -16.95 6.33 -5.32
CA SER A 200 -15.68 6.08 -4.61
C SER A 200 -15.36 7.22 -3.64
N VAL A 201 -14.84 6.90 -2.46
CA VAL A 201 -14.44 7.88 -1.44
C VAL A 201 -12.92 7.89 -1.33
N PRO A 202 -12.22 8.90 -1.89
CA PRO A 202 -10.78 9.02 -1.72
C PRO A 202 -10.40 9.36 -0.28
N VAL A 203 -9.33 8.74 0.21
CA VAL A 203 -8.82 8.94 1.57
C VAL A 203 -7.30 9.03 1.55
N LEU A 204 -6.75 10.02 2.24
CA LEU A 204 -5.31 10.11 2.46
C LEU A 204 -4.89 9.08 3.52
N ARG A 205 -3.83 8.34 3.22
CA ARG A 205 -3.23 7.40 4.17
C ARG A 205 -2.58 8.14 5.33
N ASP A 206 -1.90 9.24 5.04
CA ASP A 206 -1.20 10.04 6.03
C ASP A 206 -1.37 11.54 5.76
N GLY A 207 -1.45 12.31 6.84
CA GLY A 207 -1.69 13.76 6.82
C GLY A 207 -3.07 14.16 6.27
N ASP A 208 -3.19 15.45 5.98
CA ASP A 208 -4.36 16.05 5.33
C ASP A 208 -3.99 16.66 3.98
N GLY A 209 -5.00 16.97 3.16
CA GLY A 209 -4.81 17.48 1.81
C GLY A 209 -4.11 18.83 1.73
N ILE A 210 -4.20 19.66 2.78
CA ILE A 210 -3.51 20.96 2.85
C ILE A 210 -2.02 20.72 3.10
N ALA A 211 -1.69 19.91 4.11
CA ALA A 211 -0.31 19.57 4.45
C ALA A 211 0.43 18.93 3.26
N VAL A 212 -0.24 18.04 2.53
CA VAL A 212 0.32 17.42 1.32
C VAL A 212 0.50 18.45 0.19
N SER A 213 -0.46 19.35 0.00
CA SER A 213 -0.36 20.43 -1.01
C SER A 213 0.80 21.38 -0.75
N LEU A 214 1.08 21.70 0.52
CA LEU A 214 2.17 22.58 0.93
C LEU A 214 3.56 21.98 0.67
N ARG A 215 3.67 20.65 0.56
CA ARG A 215 4.92 19.97 0.18
C ARG A 215 5.24 20.11 -1.31
N MET A 216 4.27 20.47 -2.14
CA MET A 216 4.45 20.57 -3.59
C MET A 216 5.33 21.78 -3.96
N ARG A 217 6.38 21.54 -4.74
CA ARG A 217 7.28 22.57 -5.25
C ARG A 217 6.62 23.43 -6.34
N PRO A 218 7.06 24.69 -6.56
CA PRO A 218 6.46 25.58 -7.57
C PRO A 218 6.43 25.02 -9.00
N ASP A 219 7.34 24.11 -9.34
CA ASP A 219 7.44 23.39 -10.62
C ASP A 219 6.46 22.20 -10.75
N ASN A 220 5.44 22.11 -9.88
CA ASN A 220 4.44 21.03 -9.84
C ASN A 220 5.04 19.63 -9.65
N ARG A 221 6.06 19.54 -8.79
CA ARG A 221 6.63 18.26 -8.35
C ARG A 221 6.43 18.06 -6.86
N LEU A 222 6.08 16.84 -6.46
CA LEU A 222 5.97 16.42 -5.07
C LEU A 222 7.25 15.67 -4.66
N PRO A 223 8.02 16.18 -3.69
CA PRO A 223 9.11 15.42 -3.08
C PRO A 223 8.55 14.24 -2.27
N ALA A 224 8.93 13.03 -2.68
CA ALA A 224 8.58 11.78 -2.02
C ALA A 224 9.84 11.14 -1.42
N PRO A 225 9.97 11.07 -0.08
CA PRO A 225 11.05 10.33 0.55
C PRO A 225 10.81 8.82 0.39
N LEU A 226 11.66 8.18 -0.40
CA LEU A 226 11.71 6.74 -0.62
C LEU A 226 13.05 6.17 -0.08
N PRO A 227 13.18 4.85 0.15
CA PRO A 227 14.42 4.18 0.52
C PRO A 227 15.55 4.43 -0.47
N SER A 228 15.21 4.52 -1.75
CA SER A 228 16.10 4.84 -2.86
C SER A 228 16.58 6.31 -2.86
N GLY A 229 15.95 7.18 -2.07
CA GLY A 229 16.23 8.61 -2.00
C GLY A 229 14.96 9.46 -2.13
N VAL A 230 15.13 10.78 -2.30
CA VAL A 230 14.00 11.68 -2.55
C VAL A 230 13.71 11.71 -4.04
N VAL A 231 12.59 11.14 -4.46
CA VAL A 231 12.10 11.19 -5.84
C VAL A 231 11.16 12.38 -6.02
N LEU A 232 11.32 13.11 -7.13
CA LEU A 232 10.48 14.24 -7.47
C LEU A 232 9.36 13.80 -8.42
N VAL A 233 8.19 13.47 -7.88
CA VAL A 233 7.07 12.97 -8.69
C VAL A 233 6.34 14.13 -9.36
N PRO A 234 6.18 14.13 -10.69
CA PRO A 234 5.35 15.12 -11.37
C PRO A 234 3.88 14.95 -10.98
N VAL A 235 3.22 16.06 -10.68
CA VAL A 235 1.79 16.07 -10.33
C VAL A 235 1.06 17.13 -11.15
N PRO A 236 -0.24 16.95 -11.46
CA PRO A 236 -1.01 17.98 -12.16
C PRO A 236 -0.96 19.32 -11.42
N SER A 237 -0.90 20.45 -12.15
CA SER A 237 -0.83 21.78 -11.53
C SER A 237 -2.05 22.08 -10.65
N GLN A 238 -3.21 21.51 -11.00
CA GLN A 238 -4.47 21.63 -10.28
C GLN A 238 -4.52 20.83 -8.96
N SER A 239 -3.51 19.97 -8.69
CA SER A 239 -3.49 19.11 -7.49
C SER A 239 -3.62 19.90 -6.20
N ARG A 240 -3.01 21.10 -6.12
CA ARG A 240 -3.08 21.97 -4.92
C ARG A 240 -4.50 22.41 -4.56
N GLY A 241 -5.36 22.59 -5.56
CA GLY A 241 -6.76 22.98 -5.35
C GLY A 241 -7.66 21.80 -5.01
N MET A 242 -7.25 20.58 -5.40
CA MET A 242 -8.06 19.37 -5.30
C MET A 242 -7.76 18.57 -4.03
N LEU A 243 -6.49 18.45 -3.64
CA LEU A 243 -6.07 17.72 -2.44
C LEU A 243 -6.79 18.18 -1.16
N PRO A 244 -6.96 19.49 -0.89
CA PRO A 244 -7.70 19.95 0.31
C PRO A 244 -9.15 19.50 0.38
N LEU A 245 -9.75 19.07 -0.74
CA LEU A 245 -11.12 18.56 -0.78
C LEU A 245 -11.21 17.08 -0.36
N VAL A 246 -10.08 16.36 -0.38
CA VAL A 246 -9.98 14.94 0.02
C VAL A 246 -9.94 14.85 1.55
N ASP A 247 -11.11 14.61 2.14
CA ASP A 247 -11.31 14.53 3.59
C ASP A 247 -11.67 13.11 4.08
N GLY A 248 -11.60 12.10 3.20
CA GLY A 248 -11.98 10.72 3.52
C GLY A 248 -13.50 10.50 3.67
N ARG A 249 -14.32 11.49 3.31
CA ARG A 249 -15.79 11.45 3.39
C ARG A 249 -16.45 11.80 2.07
N ARG A 250 -15.97 12.85 1.40
CA ARG A 250 -16.46 13.25 0.07
C ARG A 250 -16.18 12.16 -0.94
N ARG A 251 -17.15 11.94 -1.82
CA ARG A 251 -17.03 11.03 -2.96
C ARG A 251 -16.35 11.75 -4.12
N VAL A 252 -15.82 10.99 -5.07
CA VAL A 252 -15.25 11.53 -6.31
C VAL A 252 -16.27 12.43 -7.05
N GLY A 253 -17.55 12.03 -7.07
CA GLY A 253 -18.63 12.85 -7.64
C GLY A 253 -18.83 14.19 -6.92
N ASP A 254 -18.64 14.23 -5.60
CA ASP A 254 -18.73 15.49 -4.83
C ASP A 254 -17.56 16.41 -5.18
N LEU A 255 -16.35 15.86 -5.37
CA LEU A 255 -15.17 16.62 -5.79
C LEU A 255 -15.40 17.24 -7.17
N ALA A 256 -15.92 16.44 -8.11
CA ALA A 256 -16.25 16.89 -9.46
C ALA A 256 -17.26 18.05 -9.41
N ALA A 257 -18.36 17.90 -8.66
CA ALA A 257 -19.39 18.93 -8.53
C ALA A 257 -18.87 20.23 -7.89
N ILE A 258 -18.00 20.14 -6.89
CA ILE A 258 -17.38 21.32 -6.25
C ILE A 258 -16.49 22.07 -7.25
N LEU A 259 -15.73 21.34 -8.07
CA LEU A 259 -14.80 21.93 -9.03
C LEU A 259 -15.52 22.48 -10.29
N ASP A 260 -16.61 21.84 -10.70
CA ASP A 260 -17.53 22.37 -11.73
C ASP A 260 -18.09 23.74 -11.31
N GLY A 261 -18.53 23.88 -10.05
CA GLY A 261 -18.92 25.16 -9.47
C GLY A 261 -17.80 26.22 -9.40
N ARG A 262 -16.55 25.84 -9.66
CA ARG A 262 -15.37 26.72 -9.77
C ARG A 262 -14.89 26.89 -11.22
N GLY A 263 -15.65 26.41 -12.20
CA GLY A 263 -15.36 26.52 -13.63
C GLY A 263 -14.43 25.43 -14.19
N VAL A 264 -14.26 24.30 -13.50
CA VAL A 264 -13.50 23.14 -14.01
C VAL A 264 -14.47 22.15 -14.65
N GLU A 265 -14.42 22.03 -15.97
CA GLU A 265 -15.31 21.12 -16.69
C GLU A 265 -15.07 19.65 -16.32
N ALA A 266 -16.11 18.82 -16.45
CA ALA A 266 -16.08 17.41 -16.06
C ALA A 266 -14.96 16.60 -16.76
N ALA A 267 -14.69 16.86 -18.04
CA ALA A 267 -13.61 16.19 -18.77
C ALA A 267 -12.23 16.57 -18.22
N GLN A 268 -12.03 17.87 -17.94
CA GLN A 268 -10.80 18.37 -17.32
C GLN A 268 -10.61 17.78 -15.92
N PHE A 269 -11.66 17.72 -15.11
CA PHE A 269 -11.61 17.06 -13.80
C PHE A 269 -11.20 15.59 -13.93
N ALA A 270 -11.83 14.85 -14.84
CA ALA A 270 -11.56 13.42 -15.00
C ALA A 270 -10.09 13.14 -15.35
N ASP A 271 -9.48 13.92 -16.24
CA ASP A 271 -8.08 13.75 -16.63
C ASP A 271 -7.11 14.11 -15.49
N VAL A 272 -7.37 15.23 -14.80
CA VAL A 272 -6.58 15.65 -13.64
C VAL A 272 -6.70 14.65 -12.50
N TRP A 273 -7.91 14.17 -12.19
CA TRP A 273 -8.17 13.21 -11.13
C TRP A 273 -7.52 11.86 -11.41
N ARG A 274 -7.62 11.34 -12.63
CA ARG A 274 -6.95 10.09 -13.04
C ARG A 274 -5.44 10.18 -12.83
N SER A 275 -4.82 11.27 -13.28
CA SER A 275 -3.38 11.49 -13.12
C SER A 275 -2.97 11.66 -11.66
N LEU A 276 -3.70 12.46 -10.89
CA LEU A 276 -3.45 12.66 -9.46
C LEU A 276 -3.58 11.34 -8.69
N PHE A 277 -4.67 10.61 -8.90
CA PHE A 277 -4.91 9.36 -8.18
C PHE A 277 -3.81 8.33 -8.49
N ALA A 278 -3.45 8.14 -9.75
CA ALA A 278 -2.39 7.20 -10.13
C ALA A 278 -1.05 7.52 -9.44
N SER A 279 -0.60 8.78 -9.48
CA SER A 279 0.66 9.19 -8.84
C SER A 279 0.62 9.05 -7.32
N PHE A 280 -0.45 9.48 -6.67
CA PHE A 280 -0.54 9.48 -5.21
C PHE A 280 -0.85 8.10 -4.63
N ALA A 281 -1.62 7.26 -5.32
CA ALA A 281 -1.79 5.86 -4.97
C ALA A 281 -0.47 5.10 -5.16
N GLY A 282 0.28 5.37 -6.23
CA GLY A 282 1.63 4.82 -6.41
C GLY A 282 2.57 5.14 -5.25
N LEU A 283 2.48 6.35 -4.70
CA LEU A 283 3.22 6.78 -3.51
C LEU A 283 2.64 6.24 -2.18
N ASN A 284 1.58 5.44 -2.23
CA ASN A 284 0.85 4.98 -1.05
C ASN A 284 0.36 6.15 -0.17
N LEU A 285 -0.01 7.28 -0.78
CA LEU A 285 -0.50 8.49 -0.09
C LEU A 285 -2.01 8.66 -0.21
N LEU A 286 -2.60 8.32 -1.35
CA LEU A 286 -4.03 8.44 -1.63
C LEU A 286 -4.60 7.06 -1.99
N LEU A 287 -5.61 6.63 -1.25
CA LEU A 287 -6.27 5.35 -1.41
C LEU A 287 -7.78 5.57 -1.58
N LEU A 288 -8.52 4.48 -1.79
CA LEU A 288 -9.97 4.50 -1.71
C LEU A 288 -10.42 3.87 -0.40
N ARG A 289 -11.43 4.47 0.22
CA ARG A 289 -12.06 3.94 1.42
C ARG A 289 -12.97 2.77 1.04
N ALA A 290 -12.87 1.68 1.78
CA ALA A 290 -13.82 0.58 1.68
C ALA A 290 -15.26 1.03 1.99
N PRO A 291 -16.28 0.41 1.35
CA PRO A 291 -17.68 0.72 1.60
C PRO A 291 -18.06 0.46 3.07
N PRO A 292 -19.07 1.17 3.61
CA PRO A 292 -19.46 1.06 5.01
C PRO A 292 -19.86 -0.34 5.45
#